data_AF-A0A2G3JXZ4-F1
#
_entry.id   AF-A0A2G3JXZ4-F1
#
_cell.length_a   1.000
_cell.length_b   1.000
_cell.length_c   1.000
_cell.angle_alpha   90.00
_cell.angle_beta   90.00
_cell.angle_gamma   90.00
#
_symmetry.space_group_name_H-M   'P 1'
#
loop_
_entity.id
_entity.type
_entity.pdbx_description
1 polymer ?
#
loop_
_entity_poly.entity_id
_entity_poly.type
_entity_poly.pdbx_seq_one_letter_code
_entity_poly.pdbx_strand_id
1 'polypeptide(L)'
;VKGRTRHKTMTLAPEEFMRRFLLHVLPTGFHRIRHYGLLANVGRRENLARARHMLNTPPPEPVMNQAAVTPVPNFVCKCCGATMRVVEIIMRRQPIRAPP
;
A
#
# COMPACT_ATOMS: atom_id res chain seq x y z
N VAL A 1 19.68 2.53 -14.92
CA VAL A 1 19.00 3.27 -16.01
C VAL A 1 18.00 4.22 -15.38
N LYS A 2 18.24 5.55 -15.41
CA LYS A 2 17.32 6.57 -14.91
C LYS A 2 15.99 6.43 -15.66
N GLY A 3 14.94 5.97 -14.99
CA GLY A 3 13.61 5.89 -15.56
C GLY A 3 13.12 7.30 -15.89
N ARG A 4 13.21 7.72 -17.16
CA ARG A 4 12.53 8.92 -17.63
C ARG A 4 11.04 8.65 -17.54
N THR A 5 10.36 9.26 -16.58
CA THR A 5 8.90 9.33 -16.57
C THR A 5 8.47 9.95 -17.89
N ARG A 6 8.02 9.13 -18.83
CA ARG A 6 7.54 9.62 -20.13
C ARG A 6 6.17 10.24 -19.88
N HIS A 7 6.13 11.57 -19.75
CA HIS A 7 4.87 12.29 -19.79
C HIS A 7 4.19 12.02 -21.14
N LYS A 8 3.05 11.35 -21.10
CA LYS A 8 2.23 11.05 -22.28
C LYS A 8 0.97 11.91 -22.21
N THR A 9 0.79 12.76 -23.21
CA THR A 9 -0.40 13.60 -23.32
C THR A 9 -1.58 12.77 -23.80
N MET A 10 -2.75 12.98 -23.19
CA MET A 10 -4.00 12.34 -23.60
C MET A 10 -5.13 13.35 -23.48
N THR A 11 -5.93 13.47 -24.54
CA THR A 11 -7.16 14.27 -24.54
C THR A 11 -8.29 13.45 -23.91
N LEU A 12 -9.00 14.03 -22.95
CA LEU A 12 -10.13 13.40 -22.25
C LEU A 12 -11.39 14.22 -22.47
N ALA A 13 -12.54 13.54 -22.50
CA ALA A 13 -13.83 14.22 -22.39
C ALA A 13 -13.93 14.96 -21.04
N PRO A 14 -14.67 16.09 -20.96
CA PRO A 14 -14.77 16.89 -19.75
C PRO A 14 -15.19 16.09 -18.50
N GLU A 15 -16.10 15.14 -18.65
CA GLU A 15 -16.64 14.31 -17.57
C GLU A 15 -15.57 13.37 -17.01
N GLU A 16 -14.78 12.74 -17.87
CA GLU A 16 -13.70 11.84 -17.46
C GLU A 16 -12.51 12.62 -16.86
N PHE A 17 -12.26 13.85 -17.32
CA PHE A 17 -11.32 14.75 -16.67
C PHE A 17 -11.76 15.06 -15.23
N MET A 18 -13.00 15.52 -15.04
CA MET A 18 -13.55 15.85 -13.73
C MET A 18 -13.50 14.64 -12.79
N ARG A 19 -13.91 13.46 -13.27
CA ARG A 19 -13.86 12.22 -12.50
C ARG A 19 -12.43 11.89 -12.03
N ARG A 20 -11.42 12.02 -12.89
CA ARG A 20 -10.02 11.75 -12.51
C ARG A 20 -9.45 12.81 -11.59
N PHE A 21 -9.76 14.07 -11.85
CA PHE A 21 -9.27 15.19 -11.07
C PHE A 21 -9.77 15.11 -9.61
N LEU A 22 -11.05 14.81 -9.42
CA LEU A 22 -11.65 14.70 -8.09
C LEU A 22 -11.11 13.54 -7.26
N LEU A 23 -10.52 12.50 -7.87
CA LEU A 23 -9.81 11.44 -7.13
C LEU A 23 -8.52 11.95 -6.46
N HIS A 24 -7.96 13.07 -6.92
CA HIS A 24 -6.76 13.68 -6.35
C HIS A 24 -7.09 14.76 -5.30
N VAL A 25 -8.33 15.23 -5.28
CA VAL A 25 -8.80 16.20 -4.29
C VAL A 25 -9.22 15.43 -3.05
N LEU A 26 -8.62 15.79 -1.93
CA LEU A 26 -8.93 15.18 -0.66
C LEU A 26 -10.27 15.78 -0.14
N PRO A 27 -11.24 14.97 0.30
CA PRO A 27 -12.52 15.49 0.80
C PRO A 27 -12.31 16.43 2.00
N THR A 28 -13.23 17.36 2.20
CA THR A 28 -13.16 18.32 3.31
C THR A 28 -13.04 17.59 4.66
N GLY A 29 -12.11 18.04 5.50
CA GLY A 29 -11.82 17.43 6.81
C GLY A 29 -10.76 16.34 6.79
N PHE A 30 -10.29 15.92 5.62
CA PHE A 30 -9.18 14.98 5.50
C PHE A 30 -7.86 15.71 5.21
N HIS A 31 -6.76 15.23 5.79
CA HIS A 31 -5.40 15.73 5.55
C HIS A 31 -4.52 14.64 4.92
N ARG A 32 -3.67 15.02 3.97
CA ARG A 32 -2.77 14.08 3.29
C ARG A 32 -1.64 13.67 4.24
N ILE A 33 -1.65 12.42 4.70
CA ILE A 33 -0.54 11.87 5.49
C ILE A 33 0.68 11.71 4.60
N ARG A 34 1.79 12.32 5.01
CA ARG A 34 3.10 12.13 4.40
C ARG A 34 3.90 11.21 5.30
N HIS A 35 4.38 10.09 4.76
CA HIS A 35 5.23 9.17 5.50
C HIS A 35 6.66 9.73 5.53
N TYR A 36 7.15 10.05 6.72
CA TYR A 36 8.52 10.48 6.97
C TYR A 36 9.27 9.45 7.83
N GLY A 37 10.58 9.65 7.97
CA GLY A 37 11.43 8.82 8.82
C GLY A 37 12.04 7.62 8.10
N LEU A 38 12.52 6.66 8.90
CA LEU A 38 13.33 5.53 8.45
C LEU A 38 12.67 4.73 7.31
N LEU A 39 11.34 4.57 7.36
CA LEU A 39 10.55 3.77 6.42
C LEU A 39 9.93 4.57 5.26
N ALA A 40 10.28 5.86 5.10
CA ALA A 40 9.79 6.67 3.99
C ALA A 40 10.34 6.16 2.64
N ASN A 41 9.48 6.06 1.61
CA ASN A 41 9.83 5.45 0.31
C ASN A 41 11.11 6.02 -0.32
N VAL A 42 11.36 7.33 -0.18
CA VAL A 42 12.48 8.05 -0.84
C VAL A 42 13.85 7.50 -0.44
N GLY A 43 14.02 7.07 0.81
CA GLY A 43 15.30 6.58 1.32
C GLY A 43 15.20 5.26 2.08
N ARG A 44 14.04 4.57 1.98
CA ARG A 44 13.76 3.36 2.79
C ARG A 44 14.87 2.34 2.64
N ARG A 45 15.34 2.09 1.41
CA ARG A 45 16.30 1.03 1.12
C ARG A 45 17.67 1.34 1.75
N GLU A 46 18.18 2.55 1.52
CA GLU A 46 19.45 3.01 2.07
C GLU A 46 19.40 3.12 3.59
N ASN A 47 18.32 3.67 4.13
CA ASN A 47 18.11 3.82 5.57
C ASN A 47 18.04 2.47 6.30
N LEU A 48 17.33 1.49 5.73
CA LEU A 48 17.26 0.15 6.31
C LEU A 48 18.59 -0.59 6.21
N ALA A 49 19.33 -0.45 5.11
CA ALA A 49 20.67 -1.03 4.99
C ALA A 49 21.61 -0.47 6.06
N ARG A 50 21.60 0.86 6.26
CA ARG A 50 22.39 1.52 7.29
C ARG A 50 22.00 1.08 8.70
N ALA A 51 20.71 1.00 8.99
CA ALA A 51 20.22 0.52 10.29
C ALA A 51 20.67 -0.91 10.58
N ARG A 52 20.58 -1.82 9.60
CA ARG A 52 21.04 -3.20 9.75
C ARG A 52 22.54 -3.31 10.00
N HIS A 53 23.34 -2.51 9.30
CA HIS A 53 24.78 -2.46 9.50
C HIS A 53 25.13 -2.01 10.93
N MET A 54 24.48 -0.93 11.42
CA MET A 54 24.68 -0.45 12.78
C MET A 54 24.24 -1.46 13.85
N LEU A 55 23.23 -2.27 13.57
CA LEU A 55 22.71 -3.28 14.47
C LEU A 55 23.40 -4.65 14.34
N ASN A 56 24.39 -4.80 13.45
CA ASN A 56 25.04 -6.08 13.11
C ASN A 56 24.04 -7.19 12.74
N THR A 57 22.93 -6.82 12.11
CA THR A 57 21.90 -7.78 11.66
C THR A 57 22.08 -8.12 10.18
N PRO A 58 22.03 -9.41 9.79
CA PRO A 58 22.11 -9.80 8.40
C PRO A 58 20.89 -9.31 7.59
N PRO A 59 21.03 -9.11 6.26
CA PRO A 59 19.89 -8.83 5.38
C PRO A 59 18.86 -9.98 5.44
N PRO A 60 17.56 -9.68 5.32
CA PRO A 60 16.55 -10.72 5.23
C PRO A 60 16.76 -11.54 3.96
N GLU A 61 16.62 -12.86 4.07
CA GLU A 61 16.62 -13.75 2.92
C GLU A 61 15.45 -13.42 1.98
N PRO A 62 15.64 -13.51 0.66
CA PRO A 62 14.55 -13.30 -0.28
C PRO A 62 13.46 -14.35 -0.04
N VAL A 63 12.32 -13.90 0.48
CA VAL A 63 11.14 -14.75 0.61
C VAL A 63 10.66 -15.06 -0.81
N MET A 64 11.00 -16.23 -1.32
CA MET A 64 10.43 -16.74 -2.55
C MET A 64 8.93 -16.93 -2.26
N ASN A 65 8.07 -16.21 -2.98
CA ASN A 65 6.62 -16.35 -2.88
C ASN A 65 6.25 -17.77 -3.30
N GLN A 66 6.38 -18.73 -2.38
CA GLN A 66 5.60 -19.95 -2.44
C GLN A 66 4.16 -19.47 -2.43
N ALA A 67 3.35 -19.90 -3.41
CA ALA A 67 1.92 -19.65 -3.41
C ALA A 67 1.40 -20.06 -2.04
N ALA A 68 1.18 -19.06 -1.19
CA ALA A 68 0.82 -19.31 0.20
C ALA A 68 -0.50 -20.05 0.13
N VAL A 69 -0.51 -21.31 0.59
CA VAL A 69 -1.74 -21.96 1.02
C VAL A 69 -2.30 -21.00 2.05
N THR A 70 -3.27 -20.19 1.67
CA THR A 70 -3.85 -19.17 2.52
C THR A 70 -4.45 -19.92 3.69
N PRO A 71 -3.88 -19.82 4.91
CA PRO A 71 -4.48 -20.45 6.06
C PRO A 71 -5.85 -19.80 6.19
N VAL A 72 -6.92 -20.60 6.19
CA VAL A 72 -8.25 -20.07 6.44
C VAL A 72 -8.17 -19.38 7.81
N PRO A 73 -8.42 -18.06 7.89
CA PRO A 73 -8.26 -17.36 9.15
C PRO A 73 -9.28 -17.90 10.14
N ASN A 74 -8.78 -18.55 11.20
CA ASN A 74 -9.61 -18.94 12.34
C ASN A 74 -9.83 -17.70 13.19
N PHE A 75 -10.99 -17.07 13.01
CA PHE A 75 -11.43 -15.96 13.86
C PHE A 75 -11.97 -16.54 15.17
N VAL A 76 -11.36 -16.16 16.29
CA VAL A 76 -11.79 -16.57 17.63
C VAL A 76 -12.19 -15.34 18.45
N CYS A 77 -13.29 -15.45 19.19
CA CYS A 77 -13.73 -14.40 20.09
C CYS A 77 -12.75 -14.26 21.26
N LYS A 78 -12.20 -13.06 21.47
CA LYS A 78 -11.26 -12.81 22.59
C LYS A 78 -11.89 -12.93 23.98
N CYS A 79 -13.22 -12.89 24.08
CA CYS A 79 -13.93 -12.99 25.36
C CYS A 79 -14.24 -14.43 25.77
N CYS A 80 -14.58 -15.30 24.82
CA CYS A 80 -15.07 -16.66 25.12
C CYS A 80 -14.40 -17.78 24.30
N GLY A 81 -13.49 -17.45 23.39
CA GLY A 81 -12.80 -18.43 22.54
C GLY A 81 -13.65 -19.05 21.43
N ALA A 82 -14.93 -18.70 21.32
CA ALA A 82 -15.82 -19.26 20.30
C ALA A 82 -15.38 -18.88 18.87
N THR A 83 -15.60 -19.81 17.93
CA THR A 83 -15.32 -19.60 16.51
C THR A 83 -16.27 -18.58 15.90
N MET A 84 -15.71 -17.54 15.27
CA MET A 84 -16.47 -16.53 14.54
C MET A 84 -16.56 -16.90 13.05
N ARG A 85 -17.72 -16.67 12.45
CA ARG A 85 -17.96 -16.89 11.01
C ARG A 85 -18.01 -15.56 10.28
N VAL A 86 -17.37 -15.50 9.12
CA VAL A 86 -17.50 -14.33 8.23
C VAL A 86 -18.90 -14.33 7.63
N VAL A 87 -19.67 -13.28 7.90
CA VAL A 87 -21.02 -13.10 7.34
C VAL A 87 -21.00 -12.27 6.05
N GLU A 88 -20.08 -11.30 5.95
CA GLU A 88 -19.95 -10.44 4.79
C GLU A 88 -18.51 -9.92 4.66
N ILE A 89 -18.04 -9.74 3.43
CA ILE A 89 -16.77 -9.07 3.12
C ILE A 89 -17.06 -7.82 2.32
N ILE A 90 -16.85 -6.65 2.92
CA ILE A 90 -17.03 -5.36 2.26
C ILE A 90 -15.76 -5.06 1.44
N MET A 91 -15.85 -5.28 0.13
CA MET A 91 -14.76 -4.96 -0.80
C MET A 91 -14.57 -3.45 -0.92
N ARG A 92 -13.32 -3.01 -1.11
CA ARG A 92 -13.04 -1.62 -1.45
C ARG A 92 -13.67 -1.31 -2.81
N ARG A 93 -14.63 -0.37 -2.85
CA ARG A 93 -15.36 0.01 -4.08
C ARG A 93 -14.46 0.56 -5.18
N GLN A 94 -13.27 1.06 -4.86
CA GLN A 94 -12.32 1.55 -5.86
C GLN A 94 -10.91 1.03 -5.55
N PRO A 95 -10.22 0.43 -6.53
CA PRO A 95 -8.81 0.10 -6.38
C PRO A 95 -8.02 1.40 -6.23
N ILE A 96 -6.99 1.39 -5.38
CA ILE A 96 -6.03 2.48 -5.30
C ILE A 96 -5.37 2.58 -6.68
N ARG A 97 -5.71 3.60 -7.46
CA ARG A 97 -5.03 3.85 -8.74
C ARG A 97 -3.55 4.09 -8.45
N ALA A 98 -2.69 3.43 -9.23
CA ALA A 98 -1.29 3.80 -9.30
C ALA A 98 -1.19 5.28 -9.74
N PRO A 99 -0.21 6.03 -9.22
CA PRO A 99 0.06 7.38 -9.73
C PRO A 99 0.42 7.31 -11.23
N PRO A 100 0.12 8.38 -12.00
CA PRO A 100 0.47 8.47 -13.42
C PRO A 100 1.98 8.45 -13.67
#